data_AF-A0A3S0DPR8-F1
#
_entry.id   AF-A0A3S0DPR8-F1
#
_cell.length_a   1.000
_cell.length_b   1.000
_cell.length_c   1.000
_cell.angle_alpha   90.00
_cell.angle_beta   90.00
_cell.angle_gamma   90.00
#
_symmetry.space_group_name_H-M   'P 1'
#
loop_
_entity.id
_entity.type
_entity.pdbx_description
1 polymer ?
#
loop_
_entity_poly.entity_id
_entity_poly.type
_entity_poly.pdbx_seq_one_letter_code
_entity_poly.pdbx_strand_id
1 'polypeptide(L)'
;MSIDSMPTQSRVSYGKEKEDQVIKCLNENYSDMGYNLMPGSFMEDCNEKTDCWQVTASGKKLRSAIKARVSKNDILVAMRDPYYGNSHPETKIGRDVLYEYFQYITLSQDGETIRVASGKVIHKICNQLWDELMNDVGDIDMSEHPYNKARPINLLKSKARPGCELWLHYDRWKGQPKILGFIPPSTLKENKEIKYHKFIHS
;
A
#
# COMPACT_ATOMS: atom_id res chain seq x y z
N MET A 1 -9.47 22.27 -2.71
CA MET A 1 -9.83 21.23 -3.69
C MET A 1 -9.14 19.94 -3.24
N SER A 2 -9.86 18.81 -3.10
CA SER A 2 -9.26 17.56 -2.60
C SER A 2 -8.36 16.92 -3.67
N ILE A 3 -7.24 16.29 -3.28
CA ILE A 3 -6.37 15.55 -4.21
C ILE A 3 -7.17 14.53 -5.04
N ASP A 4 -8.23 13.96 -4.46
CA ASP A 4 -9.00 12.88 -5.08
C ASP A 4 -9.87 13.37 -6.24
N SER A 5 -10.09 14.69 -6.30
CA SER A 5 -10.77 15.39 -7.38
C SER A 5 -9.83 15.91 -8.47
N MET A 6 -8.50 15.83 -8.26
CA MET A 6 -7.53 16.28 -9.24
C MET A 6 -7.35 15.28 -10.40
N PRO A 7 -6.91 15.75 -11.59
CA PRO A 7 -6.50 14.88 -12.69
C PRO A 7 -5.43 13.88 -12.28
N THR A 8 -5.43 12.71 -12.90
CA THR A 8 -4.50 11.60 -12.57
C THR A 8 -3.03 12.03 -12.57
N GLN A 9 -2.59 12.80 -13.57
CA GLN A 9 -1.21 13.25 -13.66
C GLN A 9 -0.80 14.09 -12.45
N SER A 10 -1.64 15.05 -12.03
CA SER A 10 -1.40 15.87 -10.84
C SER A 10 -1.32 15.03 -9.55
N ARG A 11 -2.14 13.98 -9.45
CA ARG A 11 -2.10 13.06 -8.30
C ARG A 11 -0.82 12.23 -8.26
N VAL A 12 -0.33 11.78 -9.43
CA VAL A 12 0.95 11.06 -9.56
C VAL A 12 2.11 11.99 -9.18
N SER A 13 2.13 13.22 -9.71
CA SER A 13 3.14 14.22 -9.36
C SER A 13 3.15 14.53 -7.87
N TYR A 14 1.98 14.74 -7.26
CA TYR A 14 1.85 14.92 -5.81
C TYR A 14 2.37 13.72 -5.03
N GLY A 15 2.04 12.49 -5.47
CA GLY A 15 2.53 11.26 -4.84
C GLY A 15 4.06 11.18 -4.85
N LYS A 16 4.69 11.48 -6.00
CA LYS A 16 6.15 11.48 -6.13
C LYS A 16 6.83 12.59 -5.33
N GLU A 17 6.25 13.79 -5.31
CA GLU A 17 6.76 14.89 -4.46
C GLU A 17 6.74 14.49 -2.98
N LYS A 18 5.65 13.86 -2.51
CA LYS A 18 5.55 13.39 -1.12
C LYS A 18 6.49 12.23 -0.83
N GLU A 19 6.72 11.36 -1.80
CA GLU A 19 7.71 10.28 -1.71
C GLU A 19 9.11 10.84 -1.43
N ASP A 20 9.56 11.79 -2.27
CA ASP A 20 10.87 12.43 -2.13
C ASP A 20 11.02 13.17 -0.78
N GLN A 21 9.98 13.90 -0.38
CA GLN A 21 9.93 14.62 0.90
C GLN A 21 10.06 13.67 2.11
N VAL A 22 9.36 12.54 2.09
CA VAL A 22 9.42 11.54 3.16
C VAL A 22 10.80 10.88 3.22
N ILE A 23 11.37 10.54 2.06
CA ILE A 23 12.74 9.98 1.97
C ILE A 23 13.75 10.94 2.58
N LYS A 24 13.71 12.21 2.17
CA LYS A 24 14.61 13.25 2.68
C LYS A 24 14.45 13.42 4.19
N CYS A 25 13.22 13.56 4.67
CA CYS A 25 12.93 13.72 6.10
C CYS A 25 13.49 12.56 6.93
N LEU A 26 13.27 11.30 6.52
CA LEU A 26 13.76 10.12 7.23
C LEU A 26 15.28 10.02 7.24
N ASN A 27 15.93 10.27 6.09
CA ASN A 27 17.38 10.22 6.00
C ASN A 27 18.07 11.33 6.79
N GLU A 28 17.55 12.55 6.78
CA GLU A 28 18.21 13.69 7.44
C GLU A 28 18.00 13.71 8.95
N ASN A 29 16.79 13.38 9.41
CA ASN A 29 16.41 13.57 10.81
C ASN A 29 16.44 12.27 11.64
N TYR A 30 16.49 11.12 10.97
CA TYR A 30 16.40 9.82 11.62
C TYR A 30 17.46 8.82 11.11
N SER A 31 18.54 9.29 10.49
CA SER A 31 19.67 8.45 10.03
C SER A 31 20.26 7.58 11.14
N ASP A 32 20.37 8.11 12.36
CA ASP A 32 20.86 7.37 13.54
C ASP A 32 19.97 6.19 13.92
N MET A 33 18.72 6.14 13.43
CA MET A 33 17.80 5.02 13.57
C MET A 33 17.95 3.97 12.45
N GLY A 34 18.91 4.16 11.55
CA GLY A 34 19.25 3.24 10.45
C GLY A 34 18.57 3.54 9.12
N TYR A 35 17.93 4.70 8.96
CA TYR A 35 17.34 5.08 7.68
C TYR A 35 18.42 5.48 6.66
N ASN A 36 18.37 4.82 5.51
CA ASN A 36 19.22 5.09 4.35
C ASN A 36 18.41 4.73 3.11
N LEU A 37 17.45 5.59 2.79
CA LEU A 37 16.49 5.41 1.72
C LEU A 37 17.01 6.04 0.44
N MET A 38 16.96 5.28 -0.64
CA MET A 38 17.34 5.72 -1.97
C MET A 38 16.12 5.61 -2.89
N PRO A 39 15.70 6.68 -3.59
CA PRO A 39 14.61 6.61 -4.55
C PRO A 39 14.84 5.53 -5.60
N GLY A 40 13.77 4.83 -6.00
CA GLY A 40 13.81 3.94 -7.14
C GLY A 40 13.90 4.74 -8.45
N SER A 41 14.64 4.22 -9.42
CA SER A 41 14.59 4.73 -10.79
C SER A 41 13.20 4.47 -11.40
N PHE A 42 12.85 5.22 -12.45
CA PHE A 42 11.62 4.98 -13.20
C PHE A 42 11.50 3.53 -13.71
N MET A 43 12.63 2.92 -14.09
CA MET A 43 12.65 1.53 -14.55
C MET A 43 12.43 0.54 -13.41
N GLU A 44 12.98 0.79 -12.22
CA GLU A 44 12.71 -0.03 -11.03
C GLU A 44 11.23 0.12 -10.58
N ASP A 45 10.65 1.32 -10.64
CA ASP A 45 9.22 1.50 -10.37
C ASP A 45 8.35 0.78 -11.42
N CYS A 46 8.71 0.88 -12.71
CA CYS A 46 7.95 0.22 -13.78
C CYS A 46 8.04 -1.30 -13.76
N ASN A 47 9.25 -1.85 -13.58
CA ASN A 47 9.52 -3.28 -13.73
C ASN A 47 9.50 -4.02 -12.40
N GLU A 48 10.10 -3.43 -11.37
CA GLU A 48 10.24 -4.03 -10.05
C GLU A 48 9.12 -3.59 -9.10
N LYS A 49 8.34 -2.57 -9.48
CA LYS A 49 7.28 -2.00 -8.63
C LYS A 49 7.82 -1.50 -7.29
N THR A 50 9.05 -1.00 -7.29
CA THR A 50 9.72 -0.50 -6.08
C THR A 50 9.65 1.01 -6.06
N ASP A 51 9.02 1.58 -5.03
CA ASP A 51 8.98 3.03 -4.83
C ASP A 51 10.39 3.50 -4.39
N CYS A 52 10.95 2.91 -3.33
CA CYS A 52 12.31 3.19 -2.89
C CYS A 52 13.05 1.98 -2.30
N TRP A 53 14.35 2.13 -2.08
CA TRP A 53 15.22 1.11 -1.50
C TRP A 53 15.71 1.55 -0.12
N GLN A 54 15.57 0.70 0.88
CA GLN A 54 16.39 0.77 2.09
C GLN A 54 17.74 0.12 1.79
N VAL A 55 18.82 0.88 1.91
CA VAL A 55 20.18 0.39 1.72
C VAL A 55 20.76 0.03 3.09
N THR A 56 21.13 -1.23 3.27
CA THR A 56 21.77 -1.70 4.51
C THR A 56 23.24 -1.26 4.58
N ALA A 57 23.86 -1.39 5.76
CA ALA A 57 25.29 -1.09 5.93
C ALA A 57 26.21 -1.91 5.01
N SER A 58 25.79 -3.11 4.59
CA SER A 58 26.52 -3.94 3.62
C SER A 58 26.29 -3.55 2.16
N GLY A 59 25.48 -2.52 1.90
CA GLY A 59 25.10 -2.10 0.55
C GLY A 59 23.94 -2.91 -0.05
N LYS A 60 23.41 -3.93 0.64
CA LYS A 60 22.23 -4.67 0.16
C LYS A 60 21.02 -3.73 0.09
N LYS A 61 20.36 -3.71 -1.07
CA LYS A 61 19.11 -2.97 -1.30
C LYS A 61 17.90 -3.82 -0.92
N LEU A 62 17.00 -3.25 -0.13
CA LEU A 62 15.76 -3.87 0.34
C LEU A 62 14.57 -3.02 -0.11
N ARG A 63 13.60 -3.62 -0.80
CA ARG A 63 12.46 -2.87 -1.37
C ARG A 63 11.62 -2.27 -0.27
N SER A 64 11.24 -1.01 -0.42
CA SER A 64 10.32 -0.31 0.46
C SER A 64 9.20 0.30 -0.38
N ALA A 65 8.00 0.30 0.17
CA ALA A 65 6.86 0.97 -0.43
C ALA A 65 6.62 2.30 0.29
N ILE A 66 6.32 3.38 -0.45
CA ILE A 66 5.92 4.66 0.13
C ILE A 66 4.50 4.99 -0.31
N LYS A 67 3.63 5.30 0.66
CA LYS A 67 2.24 5.68 0.41
C LYS A 67 1.94 7.02 1.08
N ALA A 68 1.61 8.04 0.29
CA ALA A 68 1.07 9.30 0.81
C ALA A 68 -0.46 9.18 0.91
N ARG A 69 -1.00 9.21 2.13
CA ARG A 69 -2.45 9.10 2.34
C ARG A 69 -3.08 10.46 2.44
N VAL A 70 -4.28 10.59 1.86
CA VAL A 70 -4.97 11.89 1.78
C VAL A 70 -6.38 11.85 2.34
N SER A 71 -6.92 10.66 2.60
CA SER A 71 -8.31 10.48 3.05
C SER A 71 -8.48 9.55 4.26
N LYS A 72 -7.47 8.74 4.59
CA LYS A 72 -7.51 7.80 5.72
C LYS A 72 -6.10 7.54 6.22
N ASN A 73 -6.00 6.90 7.37
CA ASN A 73 -4.74 6.56 8.03
C ASN A 73 -4.37 5.08 7.94
N ASP A 74 -4.96 4.28 7.06
CA ASP A 74 -4.54 2.88 6.88
C ASP A 74 -3.28 2.75 6.01
N ILE A 75 -2.72 1.54 5.97
CA ILE A 75 -1.73 1.11 4.99
C ILE A 75 -2.50 0.48 3.84
N LEU A 76 -2.36 1.06 2.65
CA LEU A 76 -3.04 0.59 1.44
C LEU A 76 -2.16 -0.41 0.69
N VAL A 77 -2.71 -1.60 0.42
CA VAL A 77 -2.04 -2.66 -0.31
C VAL A 77 -2.86 -3.11 -1.52
N ALA A 78 -2.22 -3.33 -2.67
CA ALA A 78 -2.85 -3.97 -3.82
C ALA A 78 -2.75 -5.49 -3.67
N MET A 79 -3.89 -6.13 -3.37
CA MET A 79 -4.00 -7.57 -3.16
C MET A 79 -4.03 -8.35 -4.48
N ARG A 80 -4.81 -7.83 -5.44
CA ARG A 80 -4.96 -8.35 -6.80
C ARG A 80 -5.10 -7.19 -7.77
N ASP A 81 -4.33 -7.18 -8.85
CA ASP A 81 -4.38 -6.13 -9.88
C ASP A 81 -3.86 -6.67 -11.23
N PRO A 82 -4.74 -6.97 -12.21
CA PRO A 82 -6.20 -6.89 -12.15
C PRO A 82 -6.85 -8.09 -11.43
N TYR A 83 -8.15 -7.99 -11.14
CA TYR A 83 -8.97 -9.03 -10.48
C TYR A 83 -10.29 -9.29 -11.20
N TYR A 84 -10.44 -10.44 -11.84
CA TYR A 84 -11.63 -10.86 -12.58
C TYR A 84 -12.33 -12.08 -11.98
N GLY A 85 -12.00 -12.44 -10.74
CA GLY A 85 -12.34 -13.72 -10.11
C GLY A 85 -11.10 -14.59 -9.89
N ASN A 86 -11.12 -15.46 -8.89
CA ASN A 86 -9.97 -16.21 -8.42
C ASN A 86 -9.49 -17.24 -9.44
N SER A 87 -10.41 -17.86 -10.18
CA SER A 87 -10.07 -18.82 -11.23
C SER A 87 -9.88 -18.18 -12.61
N HIS A 88 -10.09 -16.87 -12.75
CA HIS A 88 -9.95 -16.21 -14.04
C HIS A 88 -8.47 -16.06 -14.43
N PRO A 89 -8.05 -16.49 -15.64
CA PRO A 89 -6.62 -16.54 -16.03
C PRO A 89 -5.93 -15.16 -16.08
N GLU A 90 -6.71 -14.10 -16.26
CA GLU A 90 -6.18 -12.73 -16.26
C GLU A 90 -6.02 -12.11 -14.87
N THR A 91 -6.55 -12.75 -13.82
CA THR A 91 -6.36 -12.28 -12.44
C THR A 91 -4.89 -12.42 -12.04
N LYS A 92 -4.32 -11.36 -11.48
CA LYS A 92 -2.91 -11.33 -11.06
C LYS A 92 -2.79 -10.97 -9.59
N ILE A 93 -1.77 -11.55 -8.95
CA ILE A 93 -1.34 -11.12 -7.61
C ILE A 93 -0.93 -9.65 -7.69
N GLY A 94 -1.46 -8.83 -6.81
CA GLY A 94 -1.12 -7.41 -6.75
C GLY A 94 0.30 -7.20 -6.26
N ARG A 95 0.93 -6.09 -6.65
CA ARG A 95 2.35 -5.82 -6.39
C ARG A 95 2.76 -5.92 -4.92
N ASP A 96 1.87 -5.49 -4.01
CA ASP A 96 2.13 -5.43 -2.57
C ASP A 96 2.05 -6.81 -1.90
N VAL A 97 1.52 -7.82 -2.62
CA VAL A 97 1.52 -9.23 -2.20
C VAL A 97 2.57 -10.03 -2.97
N LEU A 98 2.82 -9.69 -4.24
CA LEU A 98 3.81 -10.39 -5.05
C LEU A 98 5.23 -10.28 -4.47
N TYR A 99 5.56 -9.11 -3.92
CA TYR A 99 6.85 -8.84 -3.30
C TYR A 99 6.68 -8.62 -1.80
N GLU A 100 7.44 -9.34 -0.98
CA GLU A 100 7.59 -9.01 0.43
C GLU A 100 8.49 -7.78 0.54
N TYR A 101 7.88 -6.58 0.61
CA TYR A 101 8.62 -5.37 0.95
C TYR A 101 9.28 -5.53 2.31
N PHE A 102 10.43 -4.88 2.50
CA PHE A 102 11.07 -4.77 3.80
C PHE A 102 10.21 -3.92 4.75
N GLN A 103 9.68 -2.81 4.25
CA GLN A 103 8.83 -1.91 5.03
C GLN A 103 7.84 -1.15 4.16
N TYR A 104 6.73 -0.75 4.78
CA TYR A 104 5.75 0.19 4.26
C TYR A 104 5.91 1.51 5.00
N ILE A 105 6.21 2.57 4.28
CA ILE A 105 6.36 3.92 4.79
C ILE A 105 5.13 4.72 4.38
N THR A 106 4.36 5.20 5.34
CA THR A 106 3.08 5.86 5.08
C THR A 106 3.06 7.24 5.71
N LEU A 107 2.93 8.28 4.88
CA LEU A 107 2.61 9.63 5.37
C LEU A 107 1.12 9.69 5.69
N SER A 108 0.82 10.12 6.91
CA SER A 108 -0.54 10.24 7.43
C SER A 108 -1.31 11.36 6.74
N GLN A 109 -2.64 11.31 6.83
CA GLN A 109 -3.51 12.28 6.17
C GLN A 109 -3.34 13.72 6.68
N ASP A 110 -2.82 13.86 7.90
CA ASP A 110 -2.46 15.16 8.48
C ASP A 110 -1.21 15.78 7.84
N GLY A 111 -0.41 14.99 7.11
CA GLY A 111 0.87 15.42 6.56
C GLY A 111 1.98 15.56 7.60
N GLU A 112 1.74 15.20 8.86
CA GLU A 112 2.63 15.43 9.99
C GLU A 112 3.25 14.14 10.55
N THR A 113 2.62 12.99 10.31
CA THR A 113 3.08 11.71 10.88
C THR A 113 3.52 10.72 9.82
N ILE A 114 4.77 10.29 9.84
CA ILE A 114 5.29 9.18 9.05
C ILE A 114 5.19 7.89 9.87
N ARG A 115 4.68 6.82 9.24
CA ARG A 115 4.59 5.49 9.84
C ARG A 115 5.42 4.51 9.06
N VAL A 116 6.25 3.76 9.75
CA VAL A 116 7.12 2.74 9.13
C VAL A 116 6.73 1.38 9.69
N ALA A 117 6.00 0.61 8.90
CA ALA A 117 5.52 -0.72 9.26
C ALA A 117 6.40 -1.81 8.63
N SER A 118 6.59 -2.91 9.37
CA SER A 118 7.31 -4.09 8.90
C SER A 118 6.57 -4.75 7.73
N GLY A 119 7.22 -4.86 6.57
CA GLY A 119 6.58 -5.43 5.40
C GLY A 119 6.29 -6.93 5.54
N LYS A 120 7.12 -7.68 6.29
CA LYS A 120 6.81 -9.07 6.67
C LYS A 120 5.49 -9.21 7.43
N VAL A 121 5.22 -8.29 8.36
CA VAL A 121 3.97 -8.31 9.15
C VAL A 121 2.79 -7.96 8.27
N ILE A 122 2.92 -6.95 7.40
CA ILE A 122 1.90 -6.58 6.43
C ILE A 122 1.60 -7.73 5.48
N HIS A 123 2.63 -8.38 4.93
CA HIS A 123 2.47 -9.53 4.05
C HIS A 123 1.74 -10.69 4.73
N LYS A 124 2.06 -10.98 6.00
CA LYS A 124 1.31 -11.95 6.80
C LYS A 124 -0.17 -11.57 6.96
N ILE A 125 -0.47 -10.30 7.23
CA ILE A 125 -1.85 -9.81 7.32
C ILE A 125 -2.55 -9.97 5.97
N CYS A 126 -1.91 -9.61 4.86
CA CYS A 126 -2.46 -9.79 3.51
C CYS A 126 -2.87 -11.25 3.26
N ASN A 127 -2.00 -12.21 3.57
CA ASN A 127 -2.31 -13.63 3.39
C ASN A 127 -3.49 -14.07 4.27
N GLN A 128 -3.54 -13.63 5.53
CA GLN A 128 -4.67 -13.92 6.42
C GLN A 128 -6.00 -13.34 5.90
N LEU A 129 -5.98 -12.11 5.40
CA LEU A 129 -7.17 -11.47 4.82
C LEU A 129 -7.62 -12.19 3.55
N TRP A 130 -6.67 -12.65 2.75
CA TRP A 130 -6.99 -13.43 1.54
C TRP A 130 -7.62 -14.78 1.89
N ASP A 131 -7.04 -15.50 2.85
CA ASP A 131 -7.58 -16.78 3.32
C ASP A 131 -8.99 -16.60 3.91
N GLU A 132 -9.21 -15.55 4.70
CA GLU A 132 -10.53 -15.22 5.25
C GLU A 132 -11.55 -14.89 4.14
N LEU A 133 -11.16 -14.10 3.13
CA LEU A 133 -12.02 -13.82 1.98
C LEU A 133 -12.44 -15.11 1.26
N MET A 134 -11.48 -16.00 1.01
CA MET A 134 -11.75 -17.27 0.33
C MET A 134 -12.68 -18.18 1.12
N ASN A 135 -12.58 -18.17 2.45
CA ASN A 135 -13.42 -19.00 3.32
C ASN A 135 -14.82 -18.43 3.53
N ASP A 136 -14.95 -17.11 3.73
CA ASP A 136 -16.22 -16.47 4.06
C ASP A 136 -17.03 -16.06 2.83
N VAL A 137 -16.35 -15.68 1.74
CA VAL A 137 -16.99 -15.15 0.51
C VAL A 137 -16.85 -16.13 -0.66
N GLY A 138 -15.69 -16.78 -0.79
CA GLY A 138 -15.43 -17.69 -1.88
C GLY A 138 -15.00 -16.99 -3.17
N ASP A 139 -15.29 -17.61 -4.32
CA ASP A 139 -14.99 -17.02 -5.62
C ASP A 139 -16.00 -15.92 -5.99
N ILE A 140 -15.49 -14.87 -6.63
CA ILE A 140 -16.28 -13.72 -7.05
C ILE A 140 -16.48 -13.79 -8.55
N ASP A 141 -17.73 -14.02 -8.97
CA ASP A 141 -18.13 -13.84 -10.37
C ASP A 141 -18.41 -12.37 -10.64
N MET A 142 -17.48 -11.73 -11.34
CA MET A 142 -17.55 -10.32 -11.72
C MET A 142 -18.65 -10.00 -12.75
N SER A 143 -19.27 -11.02 -13.36
CA SER A 143 -20.41 -10.85 -14.27
C SER A 143 -21.75 -10.66 -13.53
N GLU A 144 -21.80 -11.03 -12.25
CA GLU A 144 -23.01 -10.94 -11.43
C GLU A 144 -23.12 -9.58 -10.71
N HIS A 145 -24.36 -9.20 -10.38
CA HIS A 145 -24.60 -8.06 -9.49
C HIS A 145 -24.02 -8.37 -8.09
N PRO A 146 -23.39 -7.41 -7.37
CA PRO A 146 -23.39 -5.95 -7.55
C PRO A 146 -22.19 -5.37 -8.32
N TYR A 147 -21.33 -6.20 -8.92
CA TYR A 147 -20.03 -5.76 -9.42
C TYR A 147 -20.17 -4.88 -10.67
N ASN A 148 -19.98 -3.57 -10.49
CA ASN A 148 -19.99 -2.61 -11.58
C ASN A 148 -18.99 -1.49 -11.34
N LYS A 149 -18.56 -0.83 -12.42
CA LYS A 149 -17.52 0.20 -12.41
C LYS A 149 -17.89 1.46 -11.62
N ALA A 150 -19.16 1.65 -11.24
CA ALA A 150 -19.63 2.91 -10.69
C ALA A 150 -19.28 3.10 -9.20
N ARG A 151 -19.09 2.02 -8.43
CA ARG A 151 -18.86 2.12 -6.98
C ARG A 151 -17.89 1.05 -6.46
N PRO A 152 -16.97 1.41 -5.55
CA PRO A 152 -16.22 0.42 -4.78
C PRO A 152 -17.14 -0.47 -3.95
N ILE A 153 -16.79 -1.75 -3.83
CA ILE A 153 -17.57 -2.74 -3.08
C ILE A 153 -16.69 -3.30 -1.97
N ASN A 154 -17.18 -3.25 -0.72
CA ASN A 154 -16.51 -3.90 0.39
C ASN A 154 -16.74 -5.41 0.27
N LEU A 155 -15.66 -6.16 0.04
CA LEU A 155 -15.71 -7.61 -0.10
C LEU A 155 -15.58 -8.30 1.26
N LEU A 156 -14.78 -7.74 2.15
CA LEU A 156 -14.51 -8.32 3.46
C LEU A 156 -14.27 -7.23 4.50
N LYS A 157 -14.92 -7.37 5.65
CA LYS A 157 -14.50 -6.77 6.92
C LYS A 157 -13.99 -7.90 7.82
N SER A 158 -12.69 -7.89 8.10
CA SER A 158 -12.07 -9.02 8.79
C SER A 158 -12.57 -9.15 10.24
N LYS A 159 -13.02 -10.35 10.58
CA LYS A 159 -13.34 -10.76 11.95
C LYS A 159 -12.08 -11.14 12.70
N ALA A 160 -11.12 -11.77 12.02
CA ALA A 160 -9.85 -12.19 12.60
C ALA A 160 -8.90 -11.01 12.90
N ARG A 161 -9.01 -9.92 12.13
CA ARG A 161 -8.22 -8.68 12.26
C ARG A 161 -9.15 -7.47 12.25
N PRO A 162 -9.79 -7.14 13.39
CA PRO A 162 -10.74 -6.03 13.46
C PRO A 162 -10.18 -4.72 12.88
N GLY A 163 -10.95 -4.12 11.98
CA GLY A 163 -10.59 -2.88 11.27
C GLY A 163 -9.89 -3.08 9.93
N CYS A 164 -9.35 -4.26 9.63
CA CYS A 164 -8.85 -4.57 8.30
C CYS A 164 -10.01 -4.83 7.33
N GLU A 165 -9.90 -4.29 6.11
CA GLU A 165 -10.93 -4.44 5.08
C GLU A 165 -10.32 -4.78 3.71
N LEU A 166 -11.04 -5.56 2.90
CA LEU A 166 -10.77 -5.74 1.48
C LEU A 166 -11.89 -5.12 0.65
N TRP A 167 -11.51 -4.37 -0.37
CA TRP A 167 -12.45 -3.72 -1.26
C TRP A 167 -12.12 -4.01 -2.71
N LEU A 168 -13.16 -4.28 -3.50
CA LEU A 168 -13.09 -4.25 -4.95
C LEU A 168 -13.18 -2.79 -5.42
N HIS A 169 -12.17 -2.37 -6.17
CA HIS A 169 -12.11 -1.07 -6.83
C HIS A 169 -11.91 -1.27 -8.33
N TYR A 170 -12.18 -0.22 -9.10
CA TYR A 170 -11.79 -0.16 -10.50
C TYR A 170 -10.69 0.88 -10.67
N ASP A 171 -9.64 0.50 -11.37
CA ASP A 171 -8.55 1.39 -11.77
C ASP A 171 -9.12 2.56 -12.57
N ARG A 172 -8.76 3.79 -12.18
CA ARG A 172 -9.29 4.99 -12.83
C ARG A 172 -8.74 5.22 -14.25
N TRP A 173 -7.61 4.59 -14.59
CA TRP A 173 -6.99 4.71 -15.92
C TRP A 173 -7.54 3.64 -16.85
N LYS A 174 -7.37 2.37 -16.48
CA LYS A 174 -7.69 1.24 -17.37
C LYS A 174 -9.12 0.72 -17.20
N GLY A 175 -9.82 1.19 -16.17
CA GLY A 175 -11.13 0.64 -15.80
C GLY A 175 -11.05 -0.83 -15.35
N GLN A 176 -9.86 -1.32 -15.03
CA GLN A 176 -9.61 -2.70 -14.65
C GLN A 176 -9.94 -2.91 -13.17
N PRO A 177 -10.68 -3.97 -12.81
CA PRO A 177 -10.97 -4.29 -11.42
C PRO A 177 -9.69 -4.65 -10.66
N LYS A 178 -9.63 -4.31 -9.37
CA LYS A 178 -8.53 -4.62 -8.46
C LYS A 178 -9.07 -4.82 -7.04
N ILE A 179 -8.41 -5.65 -6.24
CA ILE A 179 -8.69 -5.76 -4.81
C ILE A 179 -7.65 -4.97 -4.04
N LEU A 180 -8.12 -4.05 -3.20
CA LEU A 180 -7.31 -3.25 -2.30
C LEU A 180 -7.55 -3.69 -0.85
N GLY A 181 -6.47 -3.86 -0.09
CA GLY A 181 -6.49 -4.08 1.34
C GLY A 181 -6.20 -2.80 2.12
N PHE A 182 -6.95 -2.59 3.19
CA PHE A 182 -6.83 -1.43 4.07
C PHE A 182 -6.48 -1.95 5.47
N ILE A 183 -5.24 -1.71 5.90
CA ILE A 183 -4.72 -2.21 7.18
C ILE A 183 -4.51 -1.03 8.13
N PRO A 184 -5.35 -0.84 9.16
CA PRO A 184 -5.17 0.28 10.06
C PRO A 184 -3.94 0.09 10.97
N PRO A 185 -3.25 1.17 11.34
CA PRO A 185 -2.04 1.12 12.17
C PRO A 185 -2.33 0.53 13.56
N SER A 186 -3.57 0.66 14.06
CA SER A 186 -4.02 0.09 15.34
C SER A 186 -3.94 -1.44 15.40
N THR A 187 -3.82 -2.12 14.25
CA THR A 187 -3.63 -3.58 14.19
C THR A 187 -2.18 -4.02 14.40
N LEU A 188 -1.26 -3.05 14.45
CA LEU A 188 0.18 -3.26 14.52
C LEU A 188 0.70 -2.86 15.90
N LYS A 189 1.63 -3.64 16.43
CA LYS A 189 2.28 -3.35 17.71
C LYS A 189 3.36 -2.27 17.53
N GLU A 190 3.20 -1.15 18.22
CA GLU A 190 4.19 -0.07 18.20
C GLU A 190 5.57 -0.54 18.68
N ASN A 191 6.63 0.03 18.08
CA ASN A 191 8.04 -0.29 18.29
C ASN A 191 8.48 -1.71 17.90
N LYS A 192 7.54 -2.60 17.61
CA LYS A 192 7.81 -3.97 17.14
C LYS A 192 7.47 -4.17 15.67
N GLU A 193 6.31 -3.69 15.26
CA GLU A 193 5.71 -3.92 13.94
C GLU A 193 5.49 -2.60 13.19
N ILE A 194 5.35 -1.49 13.91
CA ILE A 194 5.23 -0.15 13.37
C ILE A 194 6.02 0.86 14.22
N LYS A 195 6.69 1.81 13.57
CA LYS A 195 7.31 2.99 14.20
C LYS A 195 6.65 4.26 13.69
N TYR A 196 6.60 5.29 14.54
CA TYR A 196 6.05 6.60 14.22
C TYR A 196 7.15 7.64 14.27
N HIS A 197 7.16 8.53 13.27
CA HIS A 197 8.08 9.65 13.17
C HIS A 197 7.31 10.91 12.84
N LYS A 198 7.79 12.05 13.34
CA LYS A 198 7.28 13.35 12.92
C LYS A 198 7.84 13.69 11.54
N PHE A 199 6.99 14.13 10.63
CA PHE A 199 7.40 14.74 9.38
C PHE A 199 7.95 16.14 9.68
N ILE A 200 9.22 16.36 9.34
CA ILE A 200 9.92 17.62 9.59
C ILE A 200 10.13 18.29 8.23
N HIS A 201 9.52 19.47 8.08
CA HIS A 201 9.71 20.30 6.89
C HIS A 201 11.12 20.89 6.93
N SER A 202 11.99 20.37 6.06
CA SER A 202 13.32 20.91 5.77
C SER A 202 13.26 22.03 4.74
#